data_AF-A0A0D6DZS7-F1
#
_entry.id   AF-A0A0D6DZS7-F1
#
_cell.length_a   1.000
_cell.length_b   1.000
_cell.length_c   1.000
_cell.angle_alpha   90.00
_cell.angle_beta   90.00
_cell.angle_gamma   90.00
#
_symmetry.space_group_name_H-M   'P 1'
#
loop_
_entity.id
_entity.type
_entity.pdbx_description
1 polymer ?
#
loop_
_entity_poly.entity_id
_entity_poly.type
_entity_poly.pdbx_seq_one_letter_code
_entity_poly.pdbx_strand_id
1 'polypeptide(L)'
;MTSLGTNFRKAFRFIRTTRHYYRDVLLMHVFLLFILTPALSQLTKLLLNQGGINYISYDNIGNILRHHSVIFVSLIFMLLLLLVSVYFEFTFLLLTVYFIEQKQQVVLRDLLKGTLLQIKKIKGGALAFFLFYFFLVLPVIGMSFNSALLAKFRIPVFILDVIFEYRRLYLALFILVYLLLIYLAIRFVFTLPEMILHDRPFKHALRLSWQRTKREVLKILFQFLVVSVTLTLMMGLSQGLLLLVQHGI
;
A
#
# COMPACT_ATOMS: atom_id res chain seq x y z
N MET A 1 26.19 14.12 -10.14
CA MET A 1 25.17 13.47 -11.00
C MET A 1 25.65 12.09 -11.48
N THR A 2 26.01 11.19 -10.55
CA THR A 2 26.63 9.87 -10.82
C THR A 2 25.82 8.70 -10.23
N SER A 3 24.48 8.76 -10.28
CA SER A 3 23.63 7.84 -9.51
C SER A 3 22.63 6.97 -10.29
N LEU A 4 22.38 7.20 -11.58
CA LEU A 4 21.40 6.38 -12.32
C LEU A 4 21.98 5.02 -12.75
N GLY A 5 23.14 5.01 -13.43
CA GLY A 5 23.75 3.75 -13.89
C GLY A 5 24.15 2.80 -12.75
N THR A 6 24.52 3.34 -11.59
CA THR A 6 24.82 2.54 -10.39
C THR A 6 23.55 1.95 -9.76
N ASN A 7 22.43 2.69 -9.76
CA ASN A 7 21.14 2.17 -9.29
C ASN A 7 20.59 1.08 -10.20
N PHE A 8 20.70 1.21 -11.53
CA PHE A 8 20.30 0.16 -12.47
C PHE A 8 21.13 -1.10 -12.31
N ARG A 9 22.46 -0.98 -12.15
CA ARG A 9 23.32 -2.15 -11.88
C ARG A 9 22.98 -2.83 -10.55
N LYS A 10 22.63 -2.06 -9.52
CA LYS A 10 22.17 -2.60 -8.23
C LYS A 10 20.83 -3.30 -8.37
N ALA A 11 19.85 -2.70 -9.05
CA ALA A 11 18.54 -3.30 -9.31
C ALA A 11 18.66 -4.59 -10.14
N PHE A 12 19.48 -4.59 -11.18
CA PHE A 12 19.73 -5.78 -12.02
C PHE A 12 20.42 -6.90 -11.23
N ARG A 13 21.42 -6.55 -10.41
CA ARG A 13 22.07 -7.50 -9.50
C ARG A 13 21.07 -8.08 -8.49
N PHE A 14 20.24 -7.24 -7.90
CA PHE A 14 19.18 -7.64 -6.99
C PHE A 14 18.23 -8.63 -7.68
N ILE A 15 17.68 -8.31 -8.85
CA ILE A 15 16.79 -9.22 -9.61
C ILE A 15 17.46 -10.58 -9.85
N ARG A 16 18.75 -10.60 -10.22
CA ARG A 16 19.48 -11.85 -10.45
C ARG A 16 19.67 -12.68 -9.17
N THR A 17 19.92 -12.04 -8.04
CA THR A 17 20.07 -12.70 -6.73
C THR A 17 18.72 -13.16 -6.15
N THR A 18 17.63 -12.45 -6.47
CA THR A 18 16.27 -12.70 -5.97
C THR A 18 15.60 -13.94 -6.58
N ARG A 19 16.20 -14.61 -7.57
CA ARG A 19 15.60 -15.76 -8.26
C ARG A 19 15.10 -16.86 -7.30
N HIS A 20 15.80 -17.08 -6.20
CA HIS A 20 15.42 -18.06 -5.18
C HIS A 20 14.21 -17.63 -4.34
N TYR A 21 14.03 -16.33 -4.12
CA TYR A 21 12.96 -15.75 -3.32
C TYR A 21 11.71 -15.39 -4.14
N TYR A 22 11.86 -15.25 -5.46
CA TYR A 22 10.77 -14.86 -6.36
C TYR A 22 9.55 -15.76 -6.23
N ARG A 23 9.75 -17.09 -6.19
CA ARG A 23 8.67 -18.05 -6.00
C ARG A 23 7.94 -17.82 -4.68
N ASP A 24 8.68 -17.64 -3.60
CA ASP A 24 8.13 -17.52 -2.26
C ASP A 24 7.33 -16.21 -2.09
N VAL A 25 7.85 -15.11 -2.65
CA VAL A 25 7.13 -13.82 -2.74
C VAL A 25 5.88 -13.94 -3.60
N LEU A 26 5.97 -14.55 -4.77
CA LEU A 26 4.82 -14.76 -5.64
C LEU A 26 3.73 -15.60 -4.98
N LEU A 27 4.10 -16.72 -4.35
CA LEU A 27 3.15 -17.60 -3.68
C LEU A 27 2.38 -16.86 -2.59
N MET A 28 3.10 -16.05 -1.79
CA MET A 28 2.47 -15.23 -0.76
C MET A 28 1.55 -14.16 -1.36
N HIS A 29 1.99 -13.46 -2.40
CA HIS A 29 1.18 -12.43 -3.03
C HIS A 29 -0.07 -13.02 -3.72
N VAL A 30 0.07 -14.17 -4.40
CA VAL A 30 -1.05 -14.92 -4.98
C VAL A 30 -2.02 -15.37 -3.90
N PHE A 31 -1.54 -15.89 -2.77
CA PHE A 31 -2.40 -16.22 -1.63
C PHE A 31 -3.19 -15.01 -1.13
N LEU A 32 -2.53 -13.86 -0.95
CA LEU A 32 -3.19 -12.64 -0.49
C LEU A 32 -4.23 -12.14 -1.49
N LEU A 33 -3.93 -12.18 -2.79
CA LEU A 33 -4.82 -11.72 -3.84
C LEU A 33 -6.01 -12.64 -4.10
N PHE A 34 -5.80 -13.97 -4.16
CA PHE A 34 -6.82 -14.92 -4.58
C PHE A 34 -7.56 -15.60 -3.44
N ILE A 35 -7.02 -15.56 -2.22
CA ILE A 35 -7.66 -16.20 -1.05
C ILE A 35 -8.06 -15.14 -0.04
N LEU A 36 -7.10 -14.39 0.50
CA LEU A 36 -7.37 -13.49 1.62
C LEU A 36 -8.26 -12.31 1.22
N THR A 37 -7.90 -11.58 0.17
CA THR A 37 -8.66 -10.41 -0.31
C THR A 37 -10.11 -10.74 -0.67
N PRO A 38 -10.40 -11.77 -1.50
CA PRO A 38 -11.77 -12.14 -1.82
C PRO A 38 -12.52 -12.65 -0.59
N ALA A 39 -11.88 -13.39 0.32
CA ALA A 39 -12.51 -13.81 1.57
C ALA A 39 -12.95 -12.60 2.41
N LEU A 40 -12.07 -11.60 2.60
CA LEU A 40 -12.44 -10.37 3.31
C LEU A 40 -13.54 -9.58 2.60
N SER A 41 -13.50 -9.52 1.27
CA SER A 41 -14.54 -8.87 0.46
C SER A 41 -15.90 -9.57 0.61
N GLN A 42 -15.92 -10.90 0.54
CA GLN A 42 -17.14 -11.70 0.74
C GLN A 42 -17.69 -11.55 2.15
N LEU A 43 -16.85 -11.64 3.17
CA LEU A 43 -17.26 -11.42 4.57
C LEU A 43 -17.85 -10.02 4.77
N THR A 44 -17.23 -8.99 4.19
CA THR A 44 -17.75 -7.62 4.24
C THR A 44 -19.13 -7.52 3.57
N LYS A 45 -19.31 -8.14 2.40
CA LYS A 45 -20.62 -8.17 1.71
C LYS A 45 -21.68 -8.90 2.53
N LEU A 46 -21.34 -10.03 3.16
CA LEU A 46 -22.25 -10.77 4.01
C LEU A 46 -22.70 -9.94 5.22
N LEU A 47 -21.77 -9.26 5.89
CA LEU A 47 -22.07 -8.37 7.01
C LEU A 47 -23.02 -7.23 6.61
N LEU A 48 -22.79 -6.63 5.45
CA LEU A 48 -23.63 -5.54 4.93
C LEU A 48 -25.02 -6.04 4.52
N ASN A 49 -25.10 -7.20 3.83
CA ASN A 49 -26.36 -7.81 3.42
C ASN A 49 -27.24 -8.18 4.63
N GLN A 50 -26.64 -8.66 5.72
CA GLN A 50 -27.36 -8.93 6.98
C GLN A 50 -28.00 -7.67 7.57
N GLY A 51 -27.42 -6.49 7.31
CA GLY A 51 -27.98 -5.20 7.71
C GLY A 51 -28.95 -4.58 6.73
N GLY A 52 -29.23 -5.22 5.59
CA GLY A 52 -29.95 -4.58 4.49
C GLY A 52 -29.21 -3.38 3.88
N ILE A 53 -27.88 -3.30 4.06
CA ILE A 53 -27.04 -2.20 3.59
C ILE A 53 -26.40 -2.59 2.25
N ASN A 54 -26.73 -1.88 1.17
CA ASN A 54 -26.21 -2.19 -0.17
C ASN A 54 -24.74 -1.77 -0.36
N TYR A 55 -24.30 -0.72 0.33
CA TYR A 55 -22.94 -0.19 0.22
C TYR A 55 -22.59 0.71 1.40
N ILE A 56 -21.30 1.00 1.59
CA ILE A 56 -20.81 1.99 2.56
C ILE A 56 -20.55 3.29 1.80
N SER A 57 -21.06 4.41 2.30
CA SER A 57 -20.78 5.77 1.82
C SER A 57 -20.68 6.75 2.98
N TYR A 58 -20.18 7.96 2.70
CA TYR A 58 -20.12 9.03 3.69
C TYR A 58 -21.51 9.36 4.25
N ASP A 59 -22.55 9.34 3.42
CA ASP A 59 -23.91 9.71 3.82
C ASP A 59 -24.58 8.66 4.73
N ASN A 60 -24.22 7.39 4.55
CA ASN A 60 -24.86 6.30 5.30
C ASN A 60 -24.06 5.83 6.51
N ILE A 61 -22.77 6.20 6.65
CA ILE A 61 -21.94 5.72 7.75
C ILE A 61 -22.46 6.16 9.12
N GLY A 62 -23.02 7.38 9.20
CA GLY A 62 -23.68 7.87 10.41
C GLY A 62 -24.98 7.10 10.73
N ASN A 63 -25.72 6.69 9.70
CA ASN A 63 -26.91 5.86 9.86
C ASN A 63 -26.55 4.45 10.35
N ILE A 64 -25.51 3.83 9.78
CA ILE A 64 -24.99 2.52 10.18
C ILE A 64 -24.54 2.55 11.65
N LEU A 65 -23.83 3.61 12.06
CA LEU A 65 -23.38 3.77 13.45
C LEU A 65 -24.55 3.80 14.44
N ARG A 66 -25.64 4.53 14.11
CA ARG A 66 -26.78 4.74 15.02
C ARG A 66 -27.74 3.55 15.05
N HIS A 67 -28.03 2.95 13.90
CA HIS A 67 -29.09 1.93 13.78
C HIS A 67 -28.54 0.50 13.63
N HIS A 68 -27.27 0.32 13.27
CA HIS A 68 -26.65 -0.98 13.07
C HIS A 68 -25.30 -1.09 13.81
N SER A 69 -25.31 -0.84 15.13
CA SER A 69 -24.09 -0.79 15.96
C SER A 69 -23.22 -2.06 15.85
N VAL A 70 -23.83 -3.25 15.81
CA VAL A 70 -23.11 -4.53 15.64
C VAL A 70 -22.40 -4.62 14.28
N ILE A 71 -23.06 -4.14 13.22
CA ILE A 71 -22.50 -4.12 11.87
C ILE A 71 -21.36 -3.11 11.81
N PHE A 72 -21.55 -1.93 12.41
CA PHE A 72 -20.50 -0.91 12.51
C PHE A 72 -19.23 -1.47 13.20
N VAL A 73 -19.38 -2.12 14.35
CA VAL A 73 -18.24 -2.76 15.06
C VAL A 73 -17.59 -3.85 14.20
N SER A 74 -18.40 -4.66 13.51
CA SER A 74 -17.89 -5.68 12.59
C SER A 74 -17.11 -5.07 11.42
N LEU A 75 -17.55 -3.93 10.89
CA LEU A 75 -16.83 -3.19 9.83
C LEU A 75 -15.50 -2.63 10.34
N ILE A 76 -15.44 -2.12 11.57
CA ILE A 76 -14.18 -1.70 12.20
C ILE A 76 -13.23 -2.90 12.37
N PHE A 77 -13.76 -4.05 12.79
CA PHE A 77 -12.97 -5.27 12.88
C PHE A 77 -12.44 -5.72 11.50
N MET A 78 -13.25 -5.66 10.45
CA MET A 78 -12.82 -5.95 9.08
C MET A 78 -11.74 -4.98 8.59
N LEU A 79 -11.85 -3.68 8.93
CA LEU A 79 -10.80 -2.70 8.64
C LEU A 79 -9.49 -3.05 9.35
N LEU A 80 -9.55 -3.45 10.62
CA LEU A 80 -8.37 -3.90 11.37
C LEU A 80 -7.76 -5.16 10.77
N LEU A 81 -8.57 -6.12 10.34
CA LEU A 81 -8.10 -7.35 9.70
C LEU A 81 -7.43 -7.05 8.36
N LEU A 82 -8.02 -6.18 7.54
CA LEU A 82 -7.39 -5.66 6.31
C LEU A 82 -6.05 -5.01 6.64
N LEU A 83 -6.00 -4.15 7.66
CA LEU A 83 -4.80 -3.45 8.06
C LEU A 83 -3.69 -4.41 8.50
N VAL A 84 -4.02 -5.42 9.32
CA VAL A 84 -3.07 -6.48 9.72
C VAL A 84 -2.60 -7.28 8.52
N SER A 85 -3.47 -7.53 7.53
CA SER A 85 -3.11 -8.25 6.30
C SER A 85 -2.11 -7.48 5.45
N VAL A 86 -2.32 -6.17 5.25
CA VAL A 86 -1.38 -5.31 4.52
C VAL A 86 -0.06 -5.18 5.29
N TYR A 87 -0.12 -5.08 6.63
CA TYR A 87 1.07 -5.06 7.47
C TYR A 87 1.86 -6.37 7.38
N PHE A 88 1.16 -7.51 7.37
CA PHE A 88 1.74 -8.83 7.16
C PHE A 88 2.47 -8.89 5.81
N GLU A 89 1.82 -8.47 4.73
CA GLU A 89 2.42 -8.44 3.39
C GLU A 89 3.67 -7.56 3.34
N PHE A 90 3.56 -6.35 3.89
CA PHE A 90 4.68 -5.41 3.96
C PHE A 90 5.87 -5.98 4.74
N THR A 91 5.60 -6.59 5.89
CA THR A 91 6.62 -7.22 6.74
C THR A 91 7.29 -8.39 6.03
N PHE A 92 6.51 -9.23 5.36
CA PHE A 92 7.01 -10.37 4.59
C PHE A 92 7.95 -9.92 3.47
N LEU A 93 7.53 -8.90 2.70
CA LEU A 93 8.35 -8.31 1.62
C LEU A 93 9.64 -7.71 2.19
N LEU A 94 9.54 -6.98 3.30
CA LEU A 94 10.67 -6.31 3.91
C LEU A 94 11.71 -7.31 4.45
N LEU A 95 11.26 -8.37 5.13
CA LEU A 95 12.14 -9.45 5.59
C LEU A 95 12.79 -10.17 4.43
N THR A 96 12.05 -10.41 3.35
CA THR A 96 12.60 -11.01 2.13
C THR A 96 13.72 -10.14 1.55
N VAL A 97 13.49 -8.84 1.39
CA VAL A 97 14.51 -7.88 0.90
C VAL A 97 15.73 -7.86 1.83
N TYR A 98 15.50 -7.88 3.15
CA TYR A 98 16.58 -7.93 4.14
C TYR A 98 17.47 -9.17 3.97
N PHE A 99 16.89 -10.36 3.84
CA PHE A 99 17.68 -11.60 3.67
C PHE A 99 18.37 -11.70 2.31
N ILE A 100 17.78 -11.14 1.25
CA ILE A 100 18.44 -11.02 -0.06
C ILE A 100 19.69 -10.16 0.04
N GLU A 101 19.61 -9.00 0.70
CA GLU A 101 20.77 -8.10 0.89
C GLU A 101 21.86 -8.76 1.75
N GLN A 102 21.47 -9.52 2.77
CA GLN A 102 22.41 -10.28 3.61
C GLN A 102 22.96 -11.55 2.93
N LYS A 103 22.54 -11.85 1.69
CA LYS A 103 22.90 -13.06 0.92
C LYS A 103 22.65 -14.37 1.67
N GLN A 104 21.73 -14.36 2.63
CA GLN A 104 21.30 -15.56 3.33
C GLN A 104 20.21 -16.23 2.50
N GLN A 105 20.14 -17.56 2.52
CA GLN A 105 19.03 -18.31 1.93
C GLN A 105 18.09 -18.72 3.05
N VAL A 106 16.86 -18.23 2.99
CA VAL A 106 15.82 -18.47 3.98
C VAL A 106 14.62 -19.09 3.28
N VAL A 107 14.08 -20.16 3.87
CA VAL A 107 12.93 -20.86 3.32
C VAL A 107 11.65 -20.10 3.66
N LEU A 108 10.63 -20.17 2.80
CA LEU A 108 9.29 -19.59 3.02
C LEU A 108 8.77 -19.76 4.46
N ARG A 109 8.93 -20.95 5.06
CA ARG A 109 8.45 -21.24 6.43
C ARG A 109 9.08 -20.31 7.46
N ASP A 110 10.36 -20.00 7.31
CA ASP A 110 11.08 -19.15 8.25
C ASP A 110 10.77 -17.67 8.01
N LEU A 111 10.55 -17.26 6.75
CA LEU A 111 10.02 -15.93 6.42
C LEU A 111 8.62 -15.72 7.02
N LEU A 112 7.74 -16.72 6.91
CA LEU A 112 6.41 -16.71 7.49
C LEU A 112 6.46 -16.64 9.02
N LYS A 113 7.27 -17.48 9.66
CA LYS A 113 7.47 -17.44 11.12
C LYS A 113 8.00 -16.07 11.55
N GLY A 114 9.00 -15.52 10.86
CA GLY A 114 9.54 -14.19 11.14
C GLY A 114 8.47 -13.11 11.02
N THR A 115 7.66 -13.16 9.96
CA THR A 115 6.54 -12.23 9.73
C THR A 115 5.50 -12.31 10.86
N LEU A 116 5.11 -13.53 11.24
CA LEU A 116 4.15 -13.76 12.32
C LEU A 116 4.68 -13.31 13.68
N LEU A 117 5.97 -13.52 13.96
CA LEU A 117 6.61 -13.02 15.17
C LEU A 117 6.58 -11.50 15.23
N GLN A 118 6.83 -10.81 14.11
CA GLN A 118 6.76 -9.35 14.05
C GLN A 118 5.33 -8.82 14.24
N ILE A 119 4.32 -9.55 13.77
CA ILE A 119 2.92 -9.20 14.02
C ILE A 119 2.56 -9.31 15.49
N LYS A 120 3.03 -10.36 16.17
CA LYS A 120 2.84 -10.53 17.62
C LYS A 120 3.50 -9.42 18.44
N LYS A 121 4.56 -8.81 17.91
CA LYS A 121 5.27 -7.68 18.54
C LYS A 121 4.65 -6.30 18.23
N ILE A 122 3.57 -6.23 17.46
CA ILE A 122 2.92 -4.95 17.13
C ILE A 122 2.46 -4.28 18.42
N LYS A 123 3.12 -3.15 18.75
CA LYS A 123 2.69 -2.25 19.82
C LYS A 123 1.56 -1.37 19.31
N GLY A 124 0.67 -0.90 20.19
CA GLY A 124 -0.44 -0.02 19.80
C GLY A 124 -0.01 1.24 19.02
N GLY A 125 1.13 1.83 19.37
CA GLY A 125 1.69 2.97 18.61
C GLY A 125 2.12 2.62 17.18
N ALA A 126 2.55 1.38 16.94
CA ALA A 126 2.89 0.91 15.60
C ALA A 126 1.65 0.71 14.73
N LEU A 127 0.60 0.13 15.31
CA LEU A 127 -0.69 -0.05 14.65
C LEU A 127 -1.33 1.30 14.29
N ALA A 128 -1.33 2.24 15.24
CA ALA A 128 -1.86 3.59 15.03
C ALA A 128 -1.09 4.34 13.93
N PHE A 129 0.24 4.24 13.93
CA PHE A 129 1.06 4.83 12.88
C PHE A 129 0.82 4.16 11.52
N PHE A 130 0.68 2.84 11.48
CA PHE A 130 0.40 2.11 10.25
C PHE A 130 -0.99 2.49 9.68
N LEU A 131 -2.00 2.65 10.54
CA LEU A 131 -3.32 3.18 10.15
C LEU A 131 -3.21 4.60 9.58
N PHE A 132 -2.49 5.49 10.26
CA PHE A 132 -2.22 6.84 9.77
C PHE A 132 -1.51 6.82 8.41
N TYR A 133 -0.45 6.03 8.28
CA TYR A 133 0.34 5.92 7.06
C TYR A 133 -0.48 5.30 5.91
N PHE A 134 -1.34 4.33 6.21
CA PHE A 134 -2.28 3.75 5.24
C PHE A 134 -3.19 4.83 4.64
N PHE A 135 -3.86 5.63 5.48
CA PHE A 135 -4.69 6.74 5.00
C PHE A 135 -3.90 7.87 4.35
N LEU A 136 -2.65 8.11 4.75
CA LEU A 136 -1.78 9.11 4.14
C LEU A 136 -1.45 8.76 2.68
N VAL A 137 -1.22 7.47 2.40
CA VAL A 137 -0.80 6.98 1.08
C VAL A 137 -2.01 6.62 0.21
N LEU A 138 -3.17 6.30 0.79
CA LEU A 138 -4.37 5.87 0.07
C LEU A 138 -4.85 6.86 -1.02
N PRO A 139 -4.89 8.19 -0.79
CA PRO A 139 -5.22 9.16 -1.84
C PRO A 139 -4.28 9.11 -3.04
N VAL A 140 -3.00 8.76 -2.80
CA VAL A 140 -1.96 8.70 -3.82
C VAL A 140 -2.09 7.42 -4.66
N ILE A 141 -2.41 6.29 -4.01
CA ILE A 141 -2.62 4.99 -4.67
C ILE A 141 -3.97 4.94 -5.39
N GLY A 142 -5.02 5.52 -4.80
CA GLY A 142 -6.40 5.46 -5.29
C GLY A 142 -6.62 6.04 -6.70
N MET A 143 -5.71 6.89 -7.19
CA MET A 143 -5.76 7.42 -8.56
C MET A 143 -5.43 6.36 -9.63
N SER A 144 -4.67 5.29 -9.30
CA SER A 144 -4.19 4.31 -10.29
C SER A 144 -4.92 2.96 -10.25
N PHE A 145 -5.68 2.64 -9.20
CA PHE A 145 -6.32 1.32 -9.05
C PHE A 145 -7.82 1.33 -9.39
N ASN A 146 -8.18 0.68 -10.51
CA ASN A 146 -9.55 0.33 -10.91
C ASN A 146 -10.11 -0.87 -10.09
N SER A 147 -9.93 -0.90 -8.77
CA SER A 147 -10.53 -1.95 -7.93
C SER A 147 -11.99 -1.61 -7.65
N ALA A 148 -12.91 -2.58 -7.77
CA ALA A 148 -14.34 -2.40 -7.45
C ALA A 148 -14.62 -1.91 -6.01
N LEU A 149 -13.66 -2.08 -5.09
CA LEU A 149 -13.73 -1.56 -3.71
C LEU A 149 -13.22 -0.11 -3.58
N LEU A 150 -12.28 0.31 -4.44
CA LEU A 150 -11.72 1.68 -4.50
C LEU A 150 -12.49 2.59 -5.47
N ALA A 151 -13.21 2.01 -6.44
CA ALA A 151 -14.04 2.75 -7.40
C ALA A 151 -15.15 3.58 -6.71
N LYS A 152 -15.60 3.16 -5.52
CA LYS A 152 -16.55 3.91 -4.69
C LYS A 152 -15.92 5.05 -3.88
N PHE A 153 -14.59 5.11 -3.81
CA PHE A 153 -13.82 6.21 -3.22
C PHE A 153 -13.24 7.14 -4.29
N ARG A 154 -13.58 6.97 -5.57
CA ARG A 154 -13.25 7.97 -6.59
C ARG A 154 -13.93 9.27 -6.23
N ILE A 155 -13.16 10.35 -6.21
CA ILE A 155 -13.67 11.72 -6.19
C ILE A 155 -14.68 11.81 -7.35
N PRO A 156 -15.99 12.01 -7.09
CA PRO A 156 -16.99 12.12 -8.15
C PRO A 156 -16.60 13.23 -9.12
N VAL A 157 -16.88 13.04 -10.42
CA VAL A 157 -16.49 13.99 -11.48
C VAL A 157 -17.01 15.40 -11.17
N PHE A 158 -18.18 15.53 -10.57
CA PHE A 158 -18.73 16.80 -10.08
C PHE A 158 -17.81 17.57 -9.10
N ILE A 159 -17.03 16.90 -8.24
CA ILE A 159 -16.06 17.60 -7.38
C ILE A 159 -14.89 18.13 -8.21
N LEU A 160 -14.45 17.37 -9.23
CA LEU A 160 -13.44 17.84 -10.16
C LEU A 160 -13.98 19.04 -10.96
N ASP A 161 -15.21 18.96 -11.44
CA ASP A 161 -15.87 20.04 -12.17
C ASP A 161 -15.98 21.29 -11.29
N VAL A 162 -16.43 21.20 -10.04
CA VAL A 162 -16.46 22.36 -9.12
C VAL A 162 -15.06 22.93 -8.83
N ILE A 163 -14.02 22.09 -8.72
CA ILE A 163 -12.63 22.54 -8.52
C ILE A 163 -12.08 23.24 -9.78
N PHE A 164 -12.42 22.76 -10.97
CA PHE A 164 -11.96 23.30 -12.25
C PHE A 164 -12.81 24.50 -12.73
N GLU A 165 -14.10 24.52 -12.41
CA GLU A 165 -15.09 25.51 -12.82
C GLU A 165 -15.12 26.72 -11.88
N TYR A 166 -14.91 26.54 -10.56
CA TYR A 166 -14.95 27.62 -9.59
C TYR A 166 -13.57 27.86 -8.95
N ARG A 167 -12.87 28.88 -9.48
CA ARG A 167 -11.66 29.57 -8.97
C ARG A 167 -10.36 28.77 -8.89
N ARG A 168 -9.34 29.30 -9.58
CA ARG A 168 -7.89 28.99 -9.48
C ARG A 168 -7.39 28.71 -8.05
N LEU A 169 -8.00 29.34 -7.03
CA LEU A 169 -7.67 29.16 -5.62
C LEU A 169 -7.96 27.74 -5.09
N TYR A 170 -9.11 27.15 -5.42
CA TYR A 170 -9.48 25.81 -4.92
C TYR A 170 -8.63 24.73 -5.59
N LEU A 171 -8.35 24.88 -6.88
CA LEU A 171 -7.39 24.03 -7.59
C LEU A 171 -5.98 24.14 -6.97
N ALA A 172 -5.51 25.35 -6.69
CA ALA A 172 -4.21 25.55 -6.04
C ALA A 172 -4.15 24.91 -4.65
N LEU A 173 -5.21 25.05 -3.84
CA LEU A 173 -5.29 24.44 -2.51
C LEU A 173 -5.32 22.90 -2.60
N PHE A 174 -6.07 22.34 -3.54
CA PHE A 174 -6.13 20.90 -3.78
C PHE A 174 -4.75 20.34 -4.14
N ILE A 175 -4.04 20.98 -5.09
CA ILE A 175 -2.67 20.62 -5.46
C ILE A 175 -1.74 20.72 -4.26
N LEU A 176 -1.84 21.79 -3.47
CA LEU A 176 -1.00 22.02 -2.28
C LEU A 176 -1.18 20.92 -1.24
N VAL A 177 -2.43 20.55 -0.92
CA VAL A 177 -2.74 19.46 0.01
C VAL A 177 -2.18 18.14 -0.51
N TYR A 178 -2.35 17.85 -1.80
CA TYR A 178 -1.84 16.62 -2.39
C TYR A 178 -0.30 16.55 -2.36
N LEU A 179 0.38 17.66 -2.67
CA LEU A 179 1.84 17.77 -2.54
C LEU A 179 2.30 17.60 -1.08
N LEU A 180 1.55 18.11 -0.11
CA LEU A 180 1.82 17.91 1.31
C LEU A 180 1.69 16.43 1.70
N LEU A 181 0.65 15.73 1.23
CA LEU A 181 0.45 14.30 1.48
C LEU A 181 1.60 13.47 0.90
N ILE A 182 1.99 13.72 -0.36
CA ILE A 182 3.14 13.06 -1.00
C ILE A 182 4.42 13.35 -0.23
N TYR A 183 4.64 14.60 0.16
CA TYR A 183 5.80 14.99 0.95
C TYR A 183 5.84 14.20 2.27
N LEU A 184 4.76 14.19 3.04
CA LEU A 184 4.68 13.45 4.30
C LEU A 184 4.84 11.93 4.10
N ALA A 185 4.27 11.35 3.05
CA ALA A 185 4.42 9.93 2.72
C ALA A 185 5.90 9.59 2.50
N ILE A 186 6.63 10.38 1.70
CA ILE A 186 8.07 10.22 1.50
C ILE A 186 8.84 10.40 2.80
N ARG A 187 8.48 11.40 3.61
CA ARG A 187 9.15 11.67 4.90
C ARG A 187 9.05 10.51 5.88
N PHE A 188 7.95 9.78 5.83
CA PHE A 188 7.65 8.70 6.75
C PHE A 188 7.92 7.29 6.20
N VAL A 189 8.41 7.19 4.96
CA VAL A 189 8.64 5.93 4.24
C VAL A 189 9.52 4.92 4.99
N PHE A 190 10.51 5.37 5.77
CA PHE A 190 11.43 4.48 6.50
C PHE A 190 10.99 4.18 7.93
N THR A 191 9.87 4.74 8.38
CA THR A 191 9.41 4.55 9.76
C THR A 191 9.05 3.09 10.03
N LEU A 192 8.25 2.47 9.16
CA LEU A 192 7.87 1.06 9.31
C LEU A 192 9.07 0.13 9.14
N PRO A 193 9.93 0.30 8.11
CA PRO A 193 11.13 -0.53 8.00
C PRO A 193 12.02 -0.54 9.24
N GLU A 194 12.24 0.63 9.84
CA GLU A 194 13.07 0.75 11.05
C GLU A 194 12.41 0.12 12.29
N MET A 195 11.07 0.14 12.37
CA MET A 195 10.35 -0.52 13.45
C MET A 195 10.38 -2.04 13.31
N ILE A 196 10.21 -2.55 12.09
CA ILE A 196 10.13 -3.99 11.83
C ILE A 196 11.51 -4.64 11.88
N LEU A 197 12.52 -4.08 11.20
CA LEU A 197 13.83 -4.72 11.07
C LEU A 197 14.73 -4.54 12.28
N HIS A 198 14.63 -3.38 12.96
CA HIS A 198 15.54 -3.02 14.05
C HIS A 198 14.83 -2.96 15.41
N ASP A 199 13.57 -3.43 15.51
CA ASP A 199 12.74 -3.41 16.73
C ASP A 199 12.71 -2.02 17.41
N ARG A 200 12.90 -0.93 16.64
CA ARG A 200 13.02 0.43 17.20
C ARG A 200 11.66 0.94 17.69
N PRO A 201 11.63 1.69 18.80
CA PRO A 201 10.40 2.31 19.26
C PRO A 201 9.93 3.36 18.25
N PHE A 202 8.60 3.46 18.07
CA PHE A 202 7.93 4.34 17.12
C PHE A 202 8.53 5.75 17.05
N LYS A 203 8.70 6.43 18.20
CA LYS A 203 9.21 7.81 18.25
C LYS A 203 10.62 7.93 17.65
N HIS A 204 11.49 6.95 17.88
CA HIS A 204 12.84 6.94 17.34
C HIS A 204 12.83 6.65 15.83
N ALA A 205 12.04 5.68 15.38
CA ALA A 205 11.91 5.35 13.97
C ALA A 205 11.37 6.54 13.14
N LEU A 206 10.38 7.26 13.68
CA LEU A 206 9.81 8.46 13.05
C LEU A 206 10.87 9.56 12.88
N ARG A 207 11.60 9.86 13.95
CA ARG A 207 12.67 10.87 13.93
C ARG A 207 13.78 10.48 12.95
N LEU A 208 14.17 9.21 12.92
CA LEU A 208 15.18 8.70 12.01
C LEU A 208 14.73 8.80 10.55
N SER A 209 13.49 8.40 10.23
CA SER A 209 12.91 8.54 8.90
C SER A 209 12.91 10.02 8.47
N TRP A 210 12.52 10.93 9.37
CA TRP A 210 12.52 12.36 9.10
C TRP A 210 13.93 12.93 8.87
N GLN A 211 14.95 12.49 9.61
CA GLN A 211 16.31 12.97 9.40
C GLN A 211 16.89 12.42 8.08
N ARG A 212 16.70 11.13 7.82
CA ARG A 212 17.23 10.43 6.64
C ARG A 212 16.66 10.93 5.33
N THR A 213 15.37 11.27 5.31
CA THR A 213 14.66 11.71 4.09
C THR A 213 14.90 13.19 3.75
N LYS A 214 15.37 14.03 4.69
CA LYS A 214 15.38 15.50 4.55
C LYS A 214 16.09 16.01 3.30
N ARG A 215 17.20 15.38 2.92
CA ARG A 215 18.01 15.78 1.76
C ARG A 215 17.77 14.93 0.52
N GLU A 216 17.02 13.83 0.67
CA GLU A 216 16.86 12.81 -0.37
C GLU A 216 15.41 12.74 -0.90
N VAL A 217 14.51 13.65 -0.51
CA VAL A 217 13.08 13.63 -0.91
C VAL A 217 12.94 13.53 -2.44
N LEU A 218 13.62 14.40 -3.19
CA LEU A 218 13.55 14.41 -4.66
C LEU A 218 14.10 13.13 -5.28
N LYS A 219 15.17 12.56 -4.69
CA LYS A 219 15.75 11.31 -5.16
C LYS A 219 14.83 10.13 -4.90
N ILE A 220 14.20 10.06 -3.72
CA ILE A 220 13.22 9.05 -3.37
C ILE A 220 12.01 9.17 -4.30
N LEU A 221 11.48 10.38 -4.50
CA LEU A 221 10.39 10.66 -5.42
C LEU A 221 10.72 10.19 -6.84
N PHE A 222 11.91 10.54 -7.34
CA PHE A 222 12.35 10.13 -8.68
C PHE A 222 12.53 8.61 -8.78
N GLN A 223 13.03 7.94 -7.75
CA GLN A 223 13.10 6.47 -7.71
C GLN A 223 11.71 5.84 -7.78
N PHE A 224 10.74 6.32 -7.00
CA PHE A 224 9.35 5.86 -7.07
C PHE A 224 8.74 6.11 -8.45
N LEU A 225 9.01 7.27 -9.07
CA LEU A 225 8.52 7.61 -10.40
C LEU A 225 9.09 6.66 -11.46
N VAL A 226 10.40 6.42 -11.45
CA VAL A 226 11.07 5.48 -12.37
C VAL A 226 10.49 4.07 -12.23
N VAL A 227 10.32 3.58 -11.00
CA VAL A 227 9.71 2.27 -10.75
C VAL A 227 8.28 2.22 -11.25
N SER A 228 7.47 3.25 -10.95
CA SER A 228 6.06 3.31 -11.36
C SER A 228 5.91 3.31 -12.88
N VAL A 229 6.66 4.18 -13.58
CA VAL A 229 6.65 4.23 -15.05
C VAL A 229 7.09 2.90 -15.65
N THR A 230 8.13 2.27 -15.10
CA THR A 230 8.61 0.98 -15.58
C THR A 230 7.54 -0.11 -15.43
N LEU A 231 6.88 -0.18 -14.27
CA LEU A 231 5.80 -1.14 -14.02
C LEU A 231 4.59 -0.88 -14.94
N THR A 232 4.18 0.36 -15.12
CA THR A 232 3.08 0.71 -16.03
C THR A 232 3.39 0.31 -17.47
N LEU A 233 4.62 0.54 -17.94
CA LEU A 233 5.04 0.10 -19.27
C LEU A 233 5.03 -1.43 -19.40
N MET A 234 5.57 -2.17 -18.41
CA MET A 234 5.53 -3.63 -18.41
C MET A 234 4.10 -4.18 -18.41
N MET A 235 3.21 -3.60 -17.60
CA MET A 235 1.80 -3.95 -17.57
C MET A 235 1.12 -3.66 -18.92
N GLY A 236 1.35 -2.48 -19.49
CA GLY A 236 0.81 -2.09 -20.79
C GLY A 236 1.26 -3.03 -21.91
N LEU A 237 2.52 -3.43 -21.92
CA LEU A 237 3.04 -4.43 -22.85
C LEU A 237 2.38 -5.79 -22.64
N SER A 238 2.24 -6.26 -21.41
CA SER A 238 1.59 -7.54 -21.12
C SER A 238 0.11 -7.55 -21.54
N GLN A 239 -0.61 -6.44 -21.34
CA GLN A 239 -1.99 -6.28 -21.77
C GLN A 239 -2.09 -6.23 -23.29
N GLY A 240 -1.19 -5.49 -23.96
CA GLY A 240 -1.11 -5.46 -25.42
C GLY A 240 -0.90 -6.84 -26.02
N LEU A 241 0.04 -7.63 -25.46
CA LEU A 241 0.27 -9.01 -25.87
C LEU A 241 -0.97 -9.89 -25.67
N LEU A 242 -1.64 -9.78 -24.51
CA LEU A 242 -2.86 -10.53 -24.26
C LEU A 242 -3.99 -10.18 -25.24
N LEU A 243 -4.13 -8.91 -25.61
CA LEU A 243 -5.12 -8.47 -26.59
C LEU A 243 -4.82 -9.01 -27.99
N LEU A 244 -3.54 -9.05 -28.40
CA LEU A 244 -3.13 -9.67 -29.67
C LEU A 244 -3.47 -11.16 -29.69
N VAL A 245 -3.15 -11.89 -28.63
CA VAL A 245 -3.49 -13.31 -28.47
C VAL A 245 -5.01 -13.54 -28.48
N GLN A 246 -5.79 -12.66 -27.84
CA GLN A 246 -7.27 -12.76 -27.84
C GLN A 246 -7.89 -12.45 -29.20
N HIS A 247 -7.29 -11.57 -30.00
CA HIS A 247 -7.79 -11.19 -31.34
C HIS A 247 -7.19 -12.02 -32.48
N GLY A 248 -6.38 -13.04 -32.19
CA GLY A 248 -5.92 -14.02 -33.17
C GLY A 248 -4.96 -13.46 -34.21
N ILE A 249 -4.05 -12.56 -33.81
CA ILE A 249 -2.82 -12.24 -34.56
C ILE A 249 -1.64 -12.90 -33.85
#